data_AF-M8DKA4-F1
#
_entry.id   AF-M8DKA4-F1
#
_cell.length_a   1.000
_cell.length_b   1.000
_cell.length_c   1.000
_cell.angle_alpha   90.00
_cell.angle_beta   90.00
_cell.angle_gamma   90.00
#
_symmetry.space_group_name_H-M   'P 1'
#
loop_
_entity.id
_entity.type
_entity.pdbx_description
1 polymer ?
#
loop_
_entity_poly.entity_id
_entity_poly.type
_entity_poly.pdbx_seq_one_letter_code
_entity_poly.pdbx_strand_id
1 'polypeptide(L)'
;MKAGLGRYKTGFSHEKIATTPLYSGIIGAKRKRVFVNMDIINLMLLALLAMGILGNNSAVSIAVAVLLLVRLLHVEKAFPFLEQYGLQIGIIVLTIGVLAPLASGKISPQTILSIFTHWQSIVAVFVGIFVAYLGGRGVTLMTANPLVVTGILLGTIIGVTFFRGVPVGPLIAAGMLAFILQFFPK
;
A
#
# COMPACT_ATOMS: atom_id res chain seq x y z
N MET A 1 11.02 -68.66 46.54
CA MET A 1 11.46 -67.69 47.56
C MET A 1 12.89 -67.24 47.25
N LYS A 2 13.05 -66.13 46.51
CA LYS A 2 14.16 -65.15 46.63
C LYS A 2 13.95 -64.04 45.60
N ALA A 3 13.84 -62.83 46.13
CA ALA A 3 13.66 -61.57 45.43
C ALA A 3 14.98 -61.09 44.79
N GLY A 4 14.86 -60.38 43.67
CA GLY A 4 15.97 -59.74 42.97
C GLY A 4 15.50 -58.53 42.15
N LEU A 5 14.92 -57.54 42.83
CA LEU A 5 14.56 -56.23 42.26
C LEU A 5 15.84 -55.43 41.95
N GLY A 6 16.23 -55.40 40.67
CA GLY A 6 17.23 -54.49 40.14
C GLY A 6 16.71 -53.05 40.13
N ARG A 7 17.25 -52.22 41.02
CA ARG A 7 16.97 -50.79 41.14
C ARG A 7 17.48 -50.05 39.91
N TYR A 8 16.58 -49.48 39.11
CA TYR A 8 16.93 -48.44 38.15
C TYR A 8 17.26 -47.16 38.93
N LYS A 9 18.55 -46.80 38.95
CA LYS A 9 19.03 -45.54 39.53
C LYS A 9 18.51 -44.37 38.71
N THR A 10 17.79 -43.49 39.39
CA THR A 10 17.57 -42.10 39.03
C THR A 10 18.90 -41.38 38.82
N GLY A 11 19.04 -40.75 37.65
CA GLY A 11 20.26 -40.06 37.25
C GLY A 11 19.98 -39.09 36.10
N PHE A 12 18.88 -38.34 36.17
CA PHE A 12 18.71 -37.12 35.39
C PHE A 12 19.66 -36.06 35.96
N SER A 13 20.94 -36.19 35.57
CA SER A 13 21.94 -35.16 35.79
C SER A 13 21.59 -33.99 34.89
N HIS A 14 21.55 -32.79 35.48
CA HIS A 14 21.31 -31.53 34.81
C HIS A 14 22.20 -31.38 33.56
N GLU A 15 21.65 -31.67 32.40
CA GLU A 15 22.19 -31.22 31.13
C GLU A 15 21.98 -29.71 31.09
N LYS A 16 23.06 -28.98 31.45
CA LYS A 16 23.20 -27.56 31.14
C LYS A 16 23.00 -27.42 29.64
N ILE A 17 21.77 -27.08 29.24
CA ILE A 17 21.46 -26.57 27.90
C ILE A 17 22.42 -25.40 27.70
N ALA A 18 23.38 -25.62 26.82
CA ALA A 18 24.39 -24.65 26.47
C ALA A 18 23.69 -23.37 26.01
N THR A 19 23.71 -22.35 26.87
CA THR A 19 23.51 -20.95 26.48
C THR A 19 24.70 -20.54 25.63
N THR A 20 24.72 -20.95 24.36
CA THR A 20 25.72 -20.52 23.40
C THR A 20 25.51 -19.00 23.18
N PRO A 21 26.51 -18.15 23.47
CA PRO A 21 26.37 -16.69 23.40
C PRO A 21 26.01 -16.17 21.99
N LEU A 22 26.16 -17.01 20.96
CA LEU A 22 25.82 -16.70 19.57
C LEU A 22 24.30 -16.60 19.33
N TYR A 23 23.48 -17.46 19.96
CA TYR A 23 22.02 -17.46 19.77
C TYR A 23 21.34 -16.28 20.50
N SER A 24 21.84 -15.93 21.70
CA SER A 24 21.37 -14.77 22.47
C SER A 24 21.63 -13.45 21.72
N GLY A 25 22.82 -13.30 21.13
CA GLY A 25 23.19 -12.12 20.35
C GLY A 25 22.34 -11.92 19.08
N ILE A 26 22.01 -13.00 18.37
CA ILE A 26 21.18 -12.94 17.15
C ILE A 26 19.73 -12.56 17.48
N ILE A 27 19.14 -13.08 18.56
CA ILE A 27 17.79 -12.72 18.98
C ILE A 27 17.73 -11.29 19.50
N GLY A 28 18.74 -10.85 20.26
CA GLY A 28 18.87 -9.47 20.71
C GLY A 28 19.02 -8.49 19.54
N ALA A 29 19.86 -8.81 18.55
CA ALA A 29 20.06 -8.00 17.35
C ALA A 29 18.80 -7.98 16.45
N LYS A 30 18.09 -9.10 16.30
CA LYS A 30 16.83 -9.16 15.54
C LYS A 30 15.73 -8.37 16.23
N ARG A 31 15.60 -8.47 17.56
CA ARG A 31 14.62 -7.70 18.35
C ARG A 31 14.92 -6.20 18.31
N LYS A 32 16.18 -5.81 18.47
CA LYS A 32 16.60 -4.40 18.36
C LYS A 32 16.36 -3.85 16.96
N ARG A 33 16.63 -4.63 15.90
CA ARG A 33 16.31 -4.22 14.52
C ARG A 33 14.81 -4.05 14.30
N VAL A 34 13.97 -4.97 14.79
CA VAL A 34 12.52 -4.85 14.64
C VAL A 34 12.00 -3.63 15.39
N PHE A 35 12.42 -3.40 16.65
CA PHE A 35 12.00 -2.25 17.43
C PHE A 35 12.40 -0.91 16.76
N VAL A 36 13.66 -0.78 16.33
CA VAL A 36 14.14 0.42 15.62
C VAL A 36 13.38 0.65 14.29
N ASN A 37 13.05 -0.42 13.56
CA ASN A 37 12.30 -0.28 12.30
C ASN A 37 10.86 0.19 12.55
N MET A 38 10.26 -0.19 13.69
CA MET A 38 8.94 0.27 14.09
C MET A 38 8.93 1.76 14.42
N ASP A 39 9.96 2.23 15.13
CA ASP A 39 10.10 3.65 15.50
C ASP A 39 10.28 4.55 14.27
N ILE A 40 11.10 4.13 13.31
CA ILE A 40 11.37 4.89 12.08
C ILE A 40 10.10 5.01 11.22
N ILE A 41 9.36 3.92 11.02
CA ILE A 41 8.17 3.97 10.16
C ILE A 41 7.05 4.81 10.80
N ASN A 42 6.90 4.76 12.12
CA ASN A 42 5.97 5.64 12.84
C ASN A 42 6.34 7.12 12.64
N LEU A 43 7.64 7.43 12.72
CA LEU A 43 8.16 8.78 12.47
C LEU A 43 7.90 9.23 11.02
N MET A 44 8.08 8.32 10.05
CA MET A 44 7.74 8.58 8.65
C MET A 44 6.25 8.86 8.48
N LEU A 45 5.36 8.01 9.01
CA LEU A 45 3.91 8.23 8.95
C LEU A 45 3.50 9.56 9.60
N LEU A 46 4.12 9.92 10.72
CA LEU A 46 3.87 11.20 11.38
C LEU A 46 4.33 12.39 10.53
N ALA A 47 5.49 12.29 9.88
CA ALA A 47 5.96 13.30 8.94
C ALA A 47 5.03 13.44 7.73
N LEU A 48 4.52 12.32 7.18
CA LEU A 48 3.55 12.32 6.10
C LEU A 48 2.21 12.93 6.53
N LEU A 49 1.77 12.69 7.77
CA LEU A 49 0.56 13.29 8.33
C LEU A 49 0.72 14.82 8.47
N ALA A 50 1.87 15.26 9.01
CA ALA A 50 2.19 16.68 9.10
C ALA A 50 2.19 17.34 7.72
N MET A 51 2.80 16.69 6.73
CA MET A 51 2.75 17.15 5.34
C MET A 51 1.32 17.21 4.78
N GLY A 52 0.49 16.20 5.03
CA GLY A 52 -0.92 16.20 4.59
C GLY A 52 -1.73 17.37 5.16
N ILE A 53 -1.52 17.68 6.45
CA ILE A 53 -2.16 18.80 7.14
C ILE A 53 -1.66 20.14 6.57
N LEU A 54 -0.34 20.30 6.41
CA LEU A 54 0.25 21.50 5.82
C LEU A 54 -0.23 21.73 4.38
N GLY A 55 -0.33 20.66 3.60
CA GLY A 55 -0.89 20.67 2.24
C GLY A 55 -2.40 20.93 2.17
N ASN A 56 -3.09 21.05 3.31
CA ASN A 56 -4.55 21.18 3.42
C ASN A 56 -5.30 20.08 2.66
N ASN A 57 -4.70 18.88 2.58
CA ASN A 57 -5.29 17.78 1.85
C ASN A 57 -5.93 16.79 2.83
N SER A 58 -7.26 16.89 2.96
CA SER A 58 -8.03 16.02 3.86
C SER A 58 -7.92 14.55 3.46
N ALA A 59 -7.89 14.23 2.16
CA ALA A 59 -7.79 12.85 1.69
C ALA A 59 -6.45 12.20 2.10
N VAL A 60 -5.32 12.86 1.91
CA VAL A 60 -4.01 12.35 2.36
C VAL A 60 -3.97 12.25 3.89
N SER A 61 -4.45 13.29 4.59
CA SER A 61 -4.42 13.34 6.05
C SER A 61 -5.23 12.20 6.67
N ILE A 62 -6.44 11.94 6.16
CA ILE A 62 -7.30 10.84 6.62
C ILE A 62 -6.64 9.49 6.34
N ALA A 63 -6.11 9.27 5.13
CA ALA A 63 -5.46 8.01 4.77
C ALA A 63 -4.27 7.70 5.70
N VAL A 64 -3.40 8.68 5.93
CA VAL A 64 -2.23 8.52 6.81
C VAL A 64 -2.66 8.36 8.27
N ALA A 65 -3.66 9.12 8.74
CA ALA A 65 -4.18 8.98 10.10
C ALA A 65 -4.76 7.59 10.37
N VAL A 66 -5.53 7.03 9.42
CA VAL A 66 -6.06 5.66 9.52
C VAL A 66 -4.94 4.64 9.58
N LEU A 67 -3.93 4.75 8.71
CA LEU A 67 -2.77 3.84 8.73
C LEU A 67 -1.98 3.94 10.05
N LEU A 68 -1.82 5.14 10.59
CA LEU A 68 -1.16 5.38 11.88
C LEU A 68 -1.96 4.76 13.02
N LEU A 69 -3.29 4.89 13.02
CA LEU A 69 -4.17 4.27 14.01
C LEU A 69 -4.12 2.74 13.96
N VAL A 70 -4.22 2.13 12.78
CA VAL A 70 -4.12 0.66 12.60
C VAL A 70 -2.82 0.13 13.18
N ARG A 71 -1.72 0.87 12.97
CA ARG A 71 -0.40 0.54 13.49
C ARG A 71 -0.30 0.73 15.00
N LEU A 72 -0.81 1.83 15.54
CA LEU A 72 -0.80 2.12 16.97
C LEU A 72 -1.63 1.10 17.77
N LEU A 73 -2.72 0.61 17.18
CA LEU A 73 -3.55 -0.47 17.73
C LEU A 73 -2.96 -1.88 17.52
N HIS A 74 -1.77 -1.98 16.91
CA HIS A 74 -1.07 -3.25 16.63
C HIS A 74 -1.90 -4.25 15.79
N VAL A 75 -2.81 -3.76 14.96
CA VAL A 75 -3.66 -4.58 14.09
C VAL A 75 -2.92 -4.87 12.77
N GLU A 76 -1.71 -5.42 12.87
CA GLU A 76 -0.85 -5.60 11.69
C GLU A 76 -1.42 -6.63 10.69
N LYS A 77 -2.32 -7.49 11.15
CA LYS A 77 -3.07 -8.42 10.29
C LYS A 77 -3.96 -7.70 9.27
N ALA A 78 -4.25 -6.41 9.44
CA ALA A 78 -5.04 -5.63 8.49
C ALA A 78 -4.23 -5.19 7.26
N PHE A 79 -2.91 -5.02 7.37
CA PHE A 79 -2.08 -4.53 6.24
C PHE A 79 -2.16 -5.40 4.99
N PRO A 80 -2.06 -6.75 5.06
CA PRO A 80 -2.18 -7.58 3.87
C PRO A 80 -3.54 -7.44 3.16
N PHE A 81 -4.63 -7.29 3.91
CA PHE A 81 -5.96 -7.07 3.31
C PHE A 81 -6.08 -5.68 2.68
N LEU A 82 -5.54 -4.65 3.34
CA LEU A 82 -5.48 -3.29 2.81
C LEU A 82 -4.65 -3.22 1.53
N GLU A 83 -3.52 -3.90 1.47
CA GLU A 83 -2.65 -3.94 0.30
C GLU A 83 -3.26 -4.76 -0.85
N GLN A 84 -3.86 -5.92 -0.54
CA GLN A 84 -4.42 -6.82 -1.56
C GLN A 84 -5.74 -6.30 -2.15
N TYR A 85 -6.66 -5.84 -1.30
CA TYR A 85 -8.02 -5.48 -1.72
C TYR A 85 -8.27 -3.98 -1.72
N GLY A 86 -7.45 -3.17 -1.04
CA GLY A 86 -7.70 -1.73 -0.91
C GLY A 86 -7.75 -1.01 -2.26
N LEU A 87 -6.82 -1.33 -3.18
CA LEU A 87 -6.84 -0.75 -4.52
C LEU A 87 -8.08 -1.19 -5.32
N GLN A 88 -8.40 -2.49 -5.29
CA GLN A 88 -9.55 -3.03 -6.03
C GLN A 88 -10.86 -2.42 -5.53
N ILE A 89 -11.07 -2.37 -4.21
CA ILE A 89 -12.25 -1.75 -3.59
C ILE A 89 -12.28 -0.25 -3.93
N GLY A 90 -11.14 0.45 -3.86
CA GLY A 90 -11.05 1.86 -4.23
C GLY A 90 -11.48 2.14 -5.66
N ILE A 91 -11.03 1.33 -6.63
CA ILE A 91 -11.41 1.45 -8.04
C ILE A 91 -12.91 1.20 -8.22
N ILE A 92 -13.47 0.19 -7.54
CA ILE A 92 -14.91 -0.10 -7.60
C ILE A 92 -15.72 1.09 -7.05
N VAL A 93 -15.36 1.62 -5.88
CA VAL A 93 -16.03 2.77 -5.27
C VAL A 93 -15.94 4.00 -6.16
N LEU A 94 -14.76 4.27 -6.75
CA LEU A 94 -14.57 5.37 -7.68
C LEU A 94 -15.45 5.21 -8.94
N THR A 95 -15.51 4.00 -9.50
CA THR A 95 -16.32 3.70 -10.69
C THR A 95 -17.81 3.91 -10.40
N ILE A 96 -18.29 3.46 -9.23
CA ILE A 96 -19.67 3.71 -8.79
C ILE A 96 -19.93 5.22 -8.70
N GLY A 97 -19.03 5.99 -8.10
CA GLY A 97 -19.16 7.45 -7.99
C GLY A 97 -19.26 8.15 -9.35
N VAL A 98 -18.49 7.71 -10.34
CA VAL A 98 -18.53 8.25 -11.71
C VAL A 98 -19.80 7.84 -12.46
N LEU A 99 -20.33 6.64 -12.23
CA LEU A 99 -21.55 6.15 -12.85
C LEU A 99 -22.83 6.65 -12.15
N ALA A 100 -22.74 7.14 -10.91
CA ALA A 100 -23.89 7.57 -10.12
C ALA A 100 -24.76 8.66 -10.81
N PRO A 101 -24.21 9.69 -11.48
CA PRO A 101 -25.03 10.67 -12.21
C PRO A 101 -25.82 10.05 -13.39
N LEU A 102 -25.26 8.99 -14.00
CA LEU A 102 -25.91 8.21 -15.05
C LEU A 102 -27.10 7.44 -14.46
N ALA A 103 -26.87 6.73 -13.35
CA ALA A 103 -27.89 5.94 -12.65
C ALA A 103 -28.99 6.81 -12.02
N SER A 104 -28.65 8.02 -11.57
CA SER A 104 -29.62 8.97 -10.99
C SER A 104 -30.43 9.74 -12.05
N GLY A 105 -30.26 9.44 -13.34
CA GLY A 105 -30.98 10.11 -14.43
C GLY A 105 -30.59 11.58 -14.66
N LYS A 106 -29.46 12.04 -14.11
CA LYS A 106 -28.97 13.42 -14.33
C LYS A 106 -28.42 13.62 -15.75
N ILE A 107 -28.05 12.52 -16.41
CA ILE A 107 -27.54 12.52 -17.78
C ILE A 107 -28.59 11.87 -18.66
N SER A 108 -29.15 12.65 -19.58
CA SER A 108 -30.16 12.18 -20.53
C SER A 108 -29.52 11.28 -21.59
N PRO A 109 -30.18 10.21 -22.08
CA PRO A 109 -29.66 9.36 -23.15
C PRO A 109 -29.33 10.13 -24.45
N GLN A 110 -30.04 11.23 -24.71
CA GLN A 110 -29.79 12.14 -25.83
C GLN A 110 -28.44 12.85 -25.70
N THR A 111 -27.98 13.12 -24.47
CA THR A 111 -26.67 13.70 -24.19
C THR A 111 -25.53 12.73 -24.52
N ILE A 112 -25.79 11.42 -24.48
CA ILE A 112 -24.80 10.41 -24.85
C ILE A 112 -24.63 10.38 -26.37
N LEU A 113 -25.72 10.53 -27.12
CA LEU A 113 -25.67 10.61 -28.59
C LEU A 113 -24.98 11.89 -29.08
N SER A 114 -25.08 13.00 -28.34
CA SER A 114 -24.36 14.25 -28.68
C SER A 114 -22.85 14.22 -28.36
N ILE A 115 -22.34 13.19 -27.69
CA ILE A 115 -20.88 12.97 -27.53
C ILE A 115 -20.21 12.81 -28.89
N PHE A 116 -20.91 12.22 -29.87
CA PHE A 116 -20.36 12.01 -31.23
C PHE A 116 -20.39 13.26 -32.11
N THR A 117 -21.13 14.30 -31.72
CA THR A 117 -21.19 15.56 -32.48
C THR A 117 -20.19 16.59 -31.97
N HIS A 118 -19.70 16.44 -30.73
CA HIS A 118 -18.77 17.39 -30.13
C HIS A 118 -17.33 16.87 -30.18
N TRP A 119 -16.44 17.61 -30.84
CA TRP A 119 -15.02 17.23 -31.01
C TRP A 119 -14.31 17.01 -29.66
N GLN A 120 -14.61 17.83 -28.64
CA GLN A 120 -14.03 17.66 -27.29
C GLN A 120 -14.41 16.30 -26.66
N SER A 121 -15.63 15.84 -26.91
CA SER A 121 -16.13 14.57 -26.37
C SER A 121 -15.47 13.38 -27.06
N ILE A 122 -15.21 13.46 -28.36
CA ILE A 122 -14.42 12.47 -29.09
C ILE A 122 -13.00 12.39 -28.52
N VAL A 123 -12.34 13.54 -28.33
CA VAL A 123 -11.01 13.59 -27.70
C VAL A 123 -11.03 13.00 -26.28
N ALA A 124 -12.05 13.31 -25.49
CA ALA A 124 -12.21 12.74 -24.15
C ALA A 124 -12.33 11.21 -24.15
N VAL A 125 -13.01 10.63 -25.13
CA VAL A 125 -13.09 9.16 -25.30
C VAL A 125 -11.71 8.58 -25.61
N PHE A 126 -10.96 9.17 -26.55
CA PHE A 126 -9.61 8.71 -26.87
C PHE A 126 -8.66 8.79 -25.67
N VAL A 127 -8.69 9.91 -24.93
CA VAL A 127 -7.90 10.07 -23.70
C VAL A 127 -8.32 9.04 -22.65
N GLY A 128 -9.63 8.78 -22.50
CA GLY A 128 -10.14 7.76 -21.58
C GLY A 128 -9.61 6.37 -21.89
N ILE A 129 -9.64 5.96 -23.17
CA ILE A 129 -9.09 4.68 -23.63
C ILE A 129 -7.59 4.62 -23.35
N PHE A 130 -6.86 5.69 -23.65
CA PHE A 130 -5.41 5.76 -23.43
C PHE A 130 -5.07 5.64 -21.93
N VAL A 131 -5.75 6.39 -21.05
CA VAL A 131 -5.53 6.32 -19.60
C VAL A 131 -5.89 4.95 -19.03
N ALA A 132 -6.95 4.30 -19.52
CA ALA A 132 -7.31 2.94 -19.10
C ALA A 132 -6.21 1.92 -19.45
N TYR A 133 -5.63 2.05 -20.65
CA TYR A 133 -4.48 1.24 -21.07
C TYR A 133 -3.26 1.45 -20.15
N LEU A 134 -2.94 2.70 -19.82
CA LEU A 134 -1.86 3.03 -18.89
C LEU A 134 -2.13 2.47 -17.49
N GLY A 135 -3.36 2.58 -16.99
CA GLY A 135 -3.76 2.04 -15.69
C GLY A 135 -3.48 0.54 -15.59
N GLY A 136 -3.86 -0.24 -16.62
CA GLY A 136 -3.56 -1.67 -16.68
C GLY A 136 -2.08 -2.00 -16.56
N ARG A 137 -1.22 -1.27 -17.28
CA ARG A 137 0.24 -1.42 -17.17
C ARG A 137 0.81 -0.94 -15.84
N GLY A 138 0.22 0.11 -15.28
CA GLY A 138 0.57 0.63 -13.97
C GLY A 138 0.38 -0.40 -12.86
N VAL A 139 -0.75 -1.14 -12.86
CA VAL A 139 -0.98 -2.24 -11.89
C VAL A 139 0.13 -3.28 -11.99
N THR A 140 0.49 -3.71 -13.19
CA THR A 140 1.56 -4.71 -13.40
C THR A 140 2.92 -4.20 -12.94
N LEU A 141 3.24 -2.91 -13.16
CA LEU A 141 4.49 -2.33 -12.68
C LEU A 141 4.55 -2.30 -11.14
N MET A 142 3.42 -1.98 -10.51
CA MET A 142 3.33 -1.92 -9.05
C MET A 142 3.53 -3.28 -8.39
N THR A 143 2.99 -4.35 -8.98
CA THR A 143 3.19 -5.71 -8.47
C THR A 143 4.59 -6.26 -8.74
N ALA A 144 5.22 -5.83 -9.85
CA ALA A 144 6.55 -6.28 -10.24
C ALA A 144 7.69 -5.61 -9.45
N ASN A 145 7.56 -4.31 -9.12
CA ASN A 145 8.65 -3.53 -8.52
C ASN A 145 8.18 -2.65 -7.34
N PRO A 146 8.16 -3.19 -6.10
CA PRO A 146 7.76 -2.44 -4.91
C PRO A 146 8.60 -1.18 -4.66
N LEU A 147 9.89 -1.19 -5.02
CA LEU A 147 10.78 -0.03 -4.87
C LEU A 147 10.31 1.15 -5.72
N VAL A 148 9.83 0.88 -6.95
CA VAL A 148 9.28 1.88 -7.84
C VAL A 148 7.99 2.46 -7.25
N VAL A 149 7.16 1.62 -6.63
CA VAL A 149 5.94 2.07 -5.93
C VAL A 149 6.28 3.02 -4.78
N THR A 150 7.28 2.70 -3.97
CA THR A 150 7.73 3.58 -2.88
C THR A 150 8.18 4.94 -3.42
N GLY A 151 8.95 4.97 -4.51
CA GLY A 151 9.38 6.20 -5.16
C GLY A 151 8.21 7.03 -5.69
N ILE A 152 7.24 6.39 -6.37
CA ILE A 152 6.01 7.02 -6.82
C ILE A 152 5.23 7.62 -5.65
N LEU A 153 5.03 6.87 -4.57
CA LEU A 153 4.29 7.34 -3.40
C LEU A 153 4.94 8.57 -2.79
N LEU A 154 6.26 8.55 -2.59
CA LEU A 154 7.00 9.72 -2.09
C LEU A 154 6.84 10.94 -3.01
N GLY A 155 7.01 10.75 -4.32
CA GLY A 155 6.85 11.82 -5.30
C GLY A 155 5.43 12.41 -5.32
N THR A 156 4.40 11.55 -5.26
CA THR A 156 3.00 12.01 -5.22
C THR A 156 2.65 12.78 -3.96
N ILE A 157 3.20 12.38 -2.81
CA ILE A 157 2.95 13.09 -1.54
C ILE A 157 3.60 14.47 -1.60
N ILE A 158 4.85 14.58 -2.02
CA ILE A 158 5.52 15.87 -2.22
C ILE A 158 4.74 16.73 -3.24
N GLY A 159 4.30 16.14 -4.35
CA GLY A 159 3.51 16.84 -5.35
C GLY A 159 2.21 17.42 -4.79
N VAL A 160 1.46 16.61 -4.04
CA VAL A 160 0.20 17.02 -3.43
C VAL A 160 0.41 18.12 -2.39
N THR A 161 1.46 18.03 -1.57
CA THR A 161 1.67 18.92 -0.43
C THR A 161 2.16 20.30 -0.86
N PHE A 162 3.00 20.38 -1.89
CA PHE A 162 3.54 21.65 -2.39
C PHE A 162 2.70 22.29 -3.49
N PHE A 163 2.08 21.49 -4.38
CA PHE A 163 1.32 22.01 -5.52
C PHE A 163 -0.20 22.04 -5.30
N ARG A 164 -0.67 21.75 -4.07
CA ARG A 164 -2.11 21.64 -3.73
C ARG A 164 -2.86 20.67 -4.65
N GLY A 165 -2.17 19.63 -5.10
CA GLY A 165 -2.74 18.59 -5.96
C GLY A 165 -3.71 17.68 -5.21
N VAL A 166 -4.42 16.83 -5.94
CA VAL A 166 -5.29 15.79 -5.36
C VAL A 166 -4.55 14.45 -5.39
N PRO A 167 -4.55 13.66 -4.31
CA PRO A 167 -3.95 12.33 -4.30
C PRO A 167 -4.80 11.39 -5.16
N VAL A 168 -4.43 11.23 -6.43
CA VAL A 168 -5.14 10.36 -7.38
C VAL A 168 -4.69 8.89 -7.29
N GLY A 169 -3.88 8.57 -6.28
CA GLY A 169 -3.31 7.25 -6.04
C GLY A 169 -2.07 6.94 -6.89
N PRO A 170 -1.33 5.87 -6.56
CA PRO A 170 -0.12 5.46 -7.27
C PRO A 170 -0.40 4.93 -8.68
N LEU A 171 -1.65 4.56 -9.00
CA LEU A 171 -2.00 3.88 -10.25
C LEU A 171 -1.74 4.74 -11.50
N ILE A 172 -2.15 6.02 -11.48
CA ILE A 172 -1.95 6.93 -12.62
C ILE A 172 -0.47 7.19 -12.82
N ALA A 173 0.25 7.49 -11.74
CA ALA A 173 1.69 7.70 -11.79
C ALA A 173 2.45 6.45 -12.25
N ALA A 174 2.03 5.26 -11.79
CA ALA A 174 2.58 3.99 -12.25
C ALA A 174 2.29 3.73 -13.73
N GLY A 175 1.10 4.07 -14.22
CA GLY A 175 0.76 3.94 -15.64
C GLY A 175 1.60 4.88 -16.52
N MET A 176 1.77 6.13 -16.10
CA MET A 176 2.64 7.10 -16.78
C MET A 176 4.09 6.65 -16.77
N LEU A 177 4.59 6.17 -15.62
CA LEU A 177 5.95 5.68 -15.51
C LEU A 177 6.15 4.40 -16.36
N ALA A 178 5.19 3.48 -16.37
CA ALA A 178 5.25 2.28 -17.19
C ALA A 178 5.33 2.63 -18.69
N PHE A 179 4.61 3.67 -19.13
CA PHE A 179 4.72 4.18 -20.49
C PHE A 179 6.09 4.76 -20.78
N ILE A 180 6.63 5.59 -19.88
CA ILE A 180 7.96 6.19 -20.04
C ILE A 180 9.04 5.10 -20.10
N LEU A 181 9.02 4.15 -19.16
CA LEU A 181 9.98 3.06 -19.09
C LEU A 181 9.92 2.12 -20.31
N GLN A 182 8.81 2.08 -21.03
CA GLN A 182 8.73 1.33 -22.28
C GLN A 182 9.66 1.90 -23.38
N PHE A 183 9.96 3.21 -23.33
CA PHE A 183 10.86 3.86 -24.28
C PHE A 183 12.34 3.82 -23.86
N PHE A 184 12.62 3.50 -22.59
CA PHE A 184 14.00 3.35 -22.12
C PHE A 184 14.42 1.86 -22.20
N PRO A 185 15.52 1.53 -22.89
CA PRO A 185 16.03 0.17 -22.93
C PRO A 185 16.43 -0.29 -21.51
N LYS A 186 16.16 -1.56 -21.23
CA LYS A 186 16.44 -2.23 -19.94
C LYS A 186 17.93 -2.33 -19.64
#